data_AF-A0A1M4T4K7-F1
#
_entry.id   AF-A0A1M4T4K7-F1
#
_cell.length_a   1.000
_cell.length_b   1.000
_cell.length_c   1.000
_cell.angle_alpha   90.00
_cell.angle_beta   90.00
_cell.angle_gamma   90.00
#
_symmetry.space_group_name_H-M   'P 1'
#
loop_
_entity.id
_entity.type
_entity.pdbx_description
1 polymer ?
#
loop_
_entity_poly.entity_id
_entity_poly.type
_entity_poly.pdbx_seq_one_letter_code
_entity_poly.pdbx_strand_id
1 'polypeptide(L)'
;MTVVCGGTPLEAGAVLCPVCGSGSKPMRHETLQSLIKEDRLPHLLEGYSMCLNQNCPVVYFGREIFYKDDVKVKVWFKETDPTVPVCYCKNVSTKDIIDHVRIKNCCHNLRDIQEHTGANSGKECLIKNPAGT
;
A
#
# COMPACT_ATOMS: atom_id res chain seq x y z
N MET A 1 -5.75 -10.05 14.01
CA MET A 1 -6.23 -9.41 12.76
C MET A 1 -5.62 -8.02 12.69
N THR A 2 -4.66 -7.81 11.80
CA THR A 2 -4.12 -6.45 11.57
C THR A 2 -5.09 -5.75 10.63
N VAL A 3 -5.86 -4.81 11.15
CA VAL A 3 -6.78 -3.99 10.36
C VAL A 3 -5.95 -2.92 9.66
N VAL A 4 -5.72 -3.10 8.36
CA VAL A 4 -5.19 -2.01 7.52
C VAL A 4 -6.33 -1.00 7.36
N CYS A 5 -6.09 0.26 7.72
CA CYS A 5 -7.07 1.34 7.57
C CYS A 5 -7.46 1.46 6.09
N GLY A 6 -8.76 1.35 5.77
CA GLY A 6 -9.26 1.28 4.38
C GLY A 6 -9.36 -0.12 3.78
N GLY A 7 -9.02 -1.17 4.54
CA GLY A 7 -9.38 -2.54 4.19
C GLY A 7 -10.85 -2.78 4.47
N THR A 8 -11.64 -3.08 3.45
CA THR A 8 -12.96 -3.68 3.63
C THR A 8 -12.82 -5.02 4.36
N PRO A 9 -13.82 -5.46 5.14
CA PRO A 9 -13.86 -6.81 5.66
C PRO A 9 -13.61 -7.81 4.53
N LEU A 10 -12.87 -8.88 4.82
CA LEU A 10 -12.62 -9.95 3.85
C LEU A 10 -13.97 -10.51 3.39
N GLU A 11 -14.37 -10.16 2.16
CA GLU A 11 -15.54 -10.71 1.49
C GLU A 11 -15.41 -12.25 1.43
N ALA A 12 -16.54 -12.95 1.53
CA ALA A 12 -16.58 -14.41 1.37
C ALA A 12 -16.03 -14.78 -0.02
N GLY A 13 -14.85 -15.40 -0.07
CA GLY A 13 -14.11 -15.70 -1.31
C GLY A 13 -12.75 -15.01 -1.44
N ALA A 14 -12.34 -14.20 -0.45
CA ALA A 14 -11.00 -13.61 -0.43
C ALA A 14 -9.92 -14.70 -0.37
N VAL A 15 -9.07 -14.75 -1.40
CA VAL A 15 -7.94 -15.70 -1.47
C VAL A 15 -6.96 -15.40 -0.34
N LEU A 16 -6.53 -16.41 0.41
CA LEU A 16 -5.53 -16.20 1.46
C LEU A 16 -4.14 -16.14 0.86
N CYS A 17 -3.26 -15.36 1.48
CA CYS A 17 -1.85 -15.34 1.09
C CYS A 17 -1.26 -16.75 1.24
N PRO A 18 -0.65 -17.34 0.19
CA PRO A 18 -0.13 -18.71 0.24
C PRO A 18 1.06 -18.88 1.18
N VAL A 19 1.70 -17.77 1.61
CA VAL A 19 2.88 -17.79 2.49
C VAL A 19 2.50 -17.64 3.96
N CYS A 20 1.56 -16.76 4.30
CA CYS A 20 1.24 -16.44 5.70
C CYS A 20 -0.22 -16.70 6.10
N GLY A 21 -1.06 -17.22 5.20
CA GLY A 21 -2.47 -17.54 5.45
C GLY A 21 -3.36 -16.33 5.78
N SER A 22 -2.84 -15.11 5.63
CA SER A 22 -3.59 -13.89 5.97
C SER A 22 -4.49 -13.44 4.83
N GLY A 23 -5.47 -12.61 5.16
CA GLY A 23 -6.36 -12.00 4.18
C GLY A 23 -5.64 -11.17 3.11
N SER A 24 -6.30 -11.03 1.98
CA SER A 24 -5.77 -10.32 0.81
C SER A 24 -6.77 -9.34 0.23
N LYS A 25 -6.29 -8.49 -0.69
CA LYS A 25 -7.08 -7.57 -1.50
C LYS A 25 -6.86 -7.89 -2.99
N PRO A 26 -7.91 -8.15 -3.79
CA PRO A 26 -7.77 -8.30 -5.24
C PRO A 26 -7.15 -7.05 -5.86
N MET A 27 -6.22 -7.24 -6.81
CA MET A 27 -5.51 -6.14 -7.46
C MET A 27 -5.96 -5.93 -8.89
N ARG A 28 -5.97 -4.66 -9.31
CA ARG A 28 -6.20 -4.26 -10.69
C ARG A 28 -4.92 -4.36 -11.51
N HIS A 29 -5.05 -4.67 -12.80
CA HIS A 29 -3.89 -4.79 -13.69
C HIS A 29 -3.08 -3.49 -13.75
N GLU A 30 -3.70 -2.31 -13.67
CA GLU A 30 -2.99 -1.03 -13.79
C GLU A 30 -2.00 -0.83 -12.65
N THR A 31 -2.38 -1.23 -11.44
CA THR A 31 -1.51 -1.16 -10.26
C THR A 31 -0.33 -2.10 -10.40
N LEU A 32 -0.59 -3.36 -10.80
CA LEU A 32 0.46 -4.38 -10.96
C LEU A 32 1.45 -3.98 -12.05
N GLN A 33 0.93 -3.54 -13.20
CA GLN A 33 1.74 -3.06 -14.33
C GLN A 33 2.62 -1.87 -13.96
N SER A 34 2.10 -0.94 -13.16
CA SER A 34 2.84 0.25 -12.78
C SER A 34 3.92 -0.05 -11.73
N LEU A 35 3.66 -0.97 -10.80
CA LEU A 35 4.45 -1.11 -9.57
C LEU A 35 5.32 -2.36 -9.49
N ILE A 36 5.05 -3.43 -10.25
CA ILE A 36 5.99 -4.56 -10.39
C ILE A 36 7.17 -4.11 -11.27
N LYS A 37 8.40 -4.44 -10.86
CA LYS A 37 9.60 -4.13 -11.64
C LYS A 37 9.53 -4.80 -13.01
N GLU A 38 10.08 -4.13 -14.02
CA GLU A 38 9.97 -4.52 -15.42
C GLU A 38 10.53 -5.91 -15.70
N ASP A 39 11.62 -6.30 -15.02
CA ASP A 39 12.26 -7.62 -15.11
C ASP A 39 11.49 -8.75 -14.41
N ARG A 40 10.43 -8.39 -13.67
CA ARG A 40 9.54 -9.31 -12.94
C ARG A 40 8.10 -9.25 -13.43
N LEU A 41 7.78 -8.40 -14.41
CA LEU A 41 6.41 -8.17 -14.85
C LEU A 41 5.87 -9.41 -15.59
N PRO A 42 4.78 -10.04 -15.11
CA PRO A 42 4.24 -11.23 -15.75
C PRO A 42 3.48 -10.86 -17.03
N HIS A 43 3.37 -11.81 -17.96
CA HIS A 43 2.62 -11.63 -19.21
C HIS A 43 1.11 -11.48 -19.00
N LEU A 44 0.57 -12.04 -17.91
CA LEU A 44 -0.85 -12.00 -17.56
C LEU A 44 -0.99 -11.40 -16.15
N LEU A 45 -1.86 -10.41 -15.97
CA LEU A 45 -1.97 -9.61 -14.75
C LEU A 45 -3.28 -9.85 -13.96
N GLU A 46 -4.11 -10.78 -14.44
CA GLU A 46 -5.37 -11.18 -13.83
C GLU A 46 -5.15 -12.19 -12.68
N GLY A 47 -6.02 -12.11 -11.66
CA GLY A 47 -6.03 -13.08 -10.56
C GLY A 47 -4.96 -12.86 -9.48
N TYR A 48 -4.30 -11.70 -9.48
CA TYR A 48 -3.37 -11.32 -8.42
C TYR A 48 -4.07 -10.58 -7.27
N SER A 49 -3.56 -10.79 -6.06
CA SER A 49 -4.02 -10.15 -4.83
C SER A 49 -2.86 -9.64 -4.00
N MET A 50 -3.07 -8.58 -3.22
CA MET A 50 -2.11 -8.04 -2.26
C MET A 50 -2.25 -8.72 -0.90
N CYS A 51 -1.14 -9.16 -0.31
CA CYS A 51 -1.14 -9.65 1.07
C CYS A 51 -1.20 -8.47 2.06
N LEU A 52 -2.21 -8.44 2.93
CA LEU A 52 -2.45 -7.36 3.89
C LEU A 52 -1.72 -7.53 5.22
N ASN A 53 -0.97 -8.61 5.41
CA ASN A 53 -0.19 -8.82 6.63
C ASN A 53 1.11 -8.00 6.60
N GLN A 54 1.25 -7.10 7.57
CA GLN A 54 2.43 -6.25 7.78
C GLN A 54 3.73 -7.04 7.96
N ASN A 55 3.68 -8.21 8.60
CA ASN A 55 4.86 -9.01 8.91
C ASN A 55 5.21 -10.00 7.79
N CYS A 56 4.42 -10.06 6.71
CA CYS A 56 4.67 -10.93 5.58
C CYS A 56 5.40 -10.17 4.45
N PRO A 57 6.55 -10.67 3.95
CA PRO A 57 7.31 -10.00 2.90
C PRO A 57 6.65 -10.08 1.52
N VAL A 58 5.61 -10.91 1.35
CA VAL A 58 4.81 -10.96 0.12
C VAL A 58 4.05 -9.65 -0.04
N VAL A 59 4.20 -9.01 -1.20
CA VAL A 59 3.41 -7.86 -1.63
C VAL A 59 2.20 -8.33 -2.43
N TYR A 60 2.43 -8.93 -3.60
CA TYR A 60 1.39 -9.47 -4.47
C TYR A 60 1.56 -10.98 -4.65
N PHE A 61 0.47 -11.69 -4.88
CA PHE A 61 0.50 -13.12 -5.17
C PHE A 61 -0.64 -13.51 -6.12
N GLY A 62 -0.38 -14.50 -6.95
CA GLY A 62 -1.31 -15.06 -7.93
C GLY A 62 -0.70 -16.32 -8.53
N ARG A 63 -0.46 -16.32 -9.84
CA ARG A 63 0.36 -17.39 -10.49
C ARG A 63 1.81 -17.35 -10.03
N GLU A 64 2.31 -16.15 -9.73
CA GLU A 64 3.63 -15.89 -9.18
C GLU A 64 3.51 -15.14 -7.83
N ILE A 65 4.58 -15.13 -7.06
CA ILE A 65 4.66 -14.40 -5.78
C ILE A 65 5.68 -13.29 -5.94
N PHE A 66 5.27 -12.07 -5.60
CA PHE A 66 6.10 -10.88 -5.61
C PHE A 66 6.37 -10.41 -4.18
N TYR A 67 7.63 -10.27 -3.84
CA TYR A 67 8.11 -9.78 -2.57
C TYR A 67 8.40 -8.27 -2.63
N LYS A 68 8.78 -7.70 -1.50
CA LYS A 68 9.13 -6.28 -1.37
C LYS A 68 10.16 -5.82 -2.41
N ASP A 69 11.12 -6.69 -2.75
CA ASP A 69 12.17 -6.36 -3.72
C ASP A 69 11.74 -6.53 -5.18
N ASP A 70 10.57 -7.10 -5.46
CA ASP A 70 10.03 -7.22 -6.82
C ASP A 70 9.19 -6.00 -7.25
N VAL A 71 8.95 -5.04 -6.33
CA VAL A 71 8.16 -3.83 -6.60
C VAL A 71 9.01 -2.56 -6.59
N LYS A 72 8.59 -1.54 -7.33
CA LYS A 72 9.33 -0.29 -7.55
C LYS A 72 9.35 0.63 -6.33
N VAL A 73 8.40 0.47 -5.42
CA VAL A 73 8.25 1.31 -4.22
C VAL A 73 8.07 0.45 -2.98
N LYS A 74 8.59 0.94 -1.85
CA LYS A 74 8.34 0.32 -0.54
C LYS A 74 6.84 0.37 -0.21
N VAL A 75 6.33 -0.67 0.45
CA VAL A 75 4.91 -0.77 0.84
C VAL A 75 4.77 -0.35 2.30
N TRP A 76 4.21 0.83 2.55
CA TRP A 76 4.23 1.51 3.86
C TRP A 76 3.87 0.61 5.06
N PHE A 77 2.80 -0.19 4.96
CA PHE A 77 2.36 -1.04 6.07
C PHE A 77 3.19 -2.31 6.23
N LYS A 78 4.22 -2.54 5.40
CA LYS A 78 5.21 -3.63 5.51
C LYS A 78 6.61 -3.11 5.87
N GLU A 79 6.70 -1.83 6.24
CA GLU A 79 7.94 -1.16 6.62
C GLU A 79 7.85 -0.65 8.05
N THR A 80 9.00 -0.60 8.72
CA THR A 80 9.15 0.06 10.02
C THR A 80 9.73 1.47 9.89
N ASP A 81 10.28 1.80 8.73
CA ASP A 81 10.85 3.11 8.40
C ASP A 81 9.74 4.16 8.24
N PRO A 82 9.65 5.16 9.15
CA PRO A 82 8.57 6.15 9.13
C PRO A 82 8.68 7.15 7.98
N THR A 83 9.79 7.15 7.24
CA THR A 83 9.99 8.00 6.05
C THR A 83 9.33 7.43 4.80
N VAL A 84 8.85 6.18 4.85
CA VAL A 84 8.14 5.55 3.74
C VAL A 84 6.80 6.26 3.51
N PRO A 85 6.47 6.66 2.26
CA PRO A 85 5.23 7.35 1.97
C PRO A 85 3.98 6.51 2.30
N VAL A 86 3.05 7.10 3.03
CA VAL A 86 1.68 6.59 3.18
C VAL A 86 0.75 7.16 2.10
N CYS A 87 1.01 8.38 1.63
CA CYS A 87 0.37 8.96 0.45
C CYS A 87 1.38 9.08 -0.70
N TYR A 88 1.41 8.08 -1.58
CA TYR A 88 2.35 7.98 -2.69
C TYR A 88 2.17 9.10 -3.74
N CYS A 89 0.93 9.56 -3.96
CA CYS A 89 0.65 10.63 -4.92
C CYS A 89 1.34 11.96 -4.56
N LYS A 90 1.51 12.21 -3.26
CA LYS A 90 2.03 13.48 -2.72
C LYS A 90 3.35 13.31 -1.97
N ASN A 91 3.90 12.09 -1.97
CA ASN A 91 5.11 11.73 -1.25
C ASN A 91 5.06 12.13 0.24
N VAL A 92 3.92 11.91 0.91
CA VAL A 92 3.75 12.21 2.34
C VAL A 92 3.97 10.94 3.15
N SER A 93 4.89 10.99 4.11
CA SER A 93 5.26 9.89 5.00
C SER A 93 4.57 9.96 6.36
N THR A 94 4.65 8.86 7.13
CA THR A 94 4.21 8.85 8.54
C THR A 94 4.99 9.86 9.37
N LYS A 95 6.29 10.04 9.09
CA LYS A 95 7.12 11.05 9.72
C LYS A 95 6.57 12.45 9.50
N ASP A 96 6.19 12.81 8.27
CA ASP A 96 5.64 14.14 7.97
C ASP A 96 4.36 14.40 8.77
N ILE A 97 3.47 13.41 8.83
CA ILE A 97 2.22 13.50 9.60
C ILE A 97 2.52 13.67 11.09
N ILE A 98 3.44 12.88 11.66
CA ILE A 98 3.83 13.00 13.07
C ILE A 98 4.47 14.35 13.36
N ASP A 99 5.32 14.87 12.46
CA ASP A 99 5.96 16.17 12.63
C ASP A 99 4.91 17.29 12.71
N HIS A 100 3.85 17.24 11.89
CA HIS A 100 2.75 18.22 11.95
C HIS A 100 1.89 18.09 13.22
N VAL A 101 1.58 16.87 13.63
CA VAL A 101 0.65 16.58 14.73
C VAL A 101 1.31 16.69 16.11
N ARG A 102 2.58 16.32 16.25
CA ARG A 102 3.27 16.22 17.56
C ARG A 102 4.37 17.24 17.76
N ILE A 103 5.15 17.53 16.72
CA ILE A 103 6.33 18.40 16.85
C ILE A 103 5.94 19.86 16.64
N LYS A 104 5.31 20.17 15.50
CA LYS A 104 4.78 21.50 15.19
C LYS A 104 3.46 21.77 15.94
N ASN A 105 2.74 20.71 16.32
CA ASN A 105 1.43 20.77 16.97
C ASN A 105 0.45 21.72 16.25
N CYS A 106 0.47 21.72 14.91
CA CYS A 106 -0.32 22.62 14.07
C CYS A 106 -1.53 21.94 13.41
N CYS A 107 -1.66 20.61 13.56
CA CYS A 107 -2.74 19.84 12.98
C CYS A 107 -3.42 19.01 14.08
N HIS A 108 -4.74 19.17 14.21
CA HIS A 108 -5.56 18.54 15.25
C HIS A 108 -6.64 17.61 14.66
N ASN A 109 -6.82 17.62 13.35
CA ASN A 109 -7.74 16.75 12.63
C ASN A 109 -7.19 16.38 11.24
N LEU A 110 -7.90 15.49 10.52
CA LEU A 110 -7.48 15.03 9.20
C LEU A 110 -7.47 16.13 8.13
N ARG A 111 -8.38 17.11 8.23
CA ARG A 111 -8.45 18.24 7.31
C ARG A 111 -7.18 19.10 7.44
N ASP A 112 -6.74 19.40 8.66
CA ASP A 112 -5.49 20.14 8.88
C ASP A 112 -4.30 19.39 8.27
N ILE A 113 -4.20 18.08 8.49
CA ILE A 113 -3.12 17.26 7.92
C ILE A 113 -3.16 17.33 6.39
N GLN A 114 -4.34 17.20 5.78
CA GLN A 114 -4.51 17.29 4.34
C GLN A 114 -4.17 18.69 3.80
N GLU A 115 -4.59 19.76 4.47
CA GLU A 115 -4.28 21.15 4.08
C GLU A 115 -2.77 21.43 4.16
N HIS A 116 -2.08 20.93 5.18
CA HIS A 116 -0.66 21.19 5.39
C HIS A 116 0.28 20.28 4.59
N THR A 117 -0.08 19.01 4.40
CA THR A 117 0.79 18.02 3.73
C THR A 117 0.36 17.73 2.30
N GLY A 118 -0.87 18.08 1.93
CA GLY A 118 -1.49 17.66 0.69
C GLY A 118 -1.91 16.19 0.65
N ALA A 119 -1.68 15.39 1.70
CA ALA A 119 -2.06 13.97 1.71
C ALA A 119 -3.54 13.79 1.32
N ASN A 120 -3.85 12.70 0.60
CA ASN A 120 -5.20 12.40 0.12
C ASN A 120 -5.81 13.43 -0.88
N SER A 121 -5.00 14.32 -1.48
CA SER A 121 -5.46 15.23 -2.55
C SER A 121 -4.98 14.82 -3.97
N GLY A 122 -4.20 13.74 -4.07
CA GLY A 122 -3.74 13.19 -5.34
C GLY A 122 -4.83 12.41 -6.08
N LYS A 123 -4.60 12.11 -7.36
CA LYS A 123 -5.56 11.38 -8.23
C LYS A 123 -4.96 10.15 -8.92
N GLU A 124 -3.74 9.80 -8.57
CA GLU A 124 -2.95 8.74 -9.24
C GLU A 124 -2.79 7.50 -8.36
N CYS A 125 -3.67 7.29 -7.37
CA CYS A 125 -3.54 6.20 -6.40
C CYS A 125 -3.46 4.83 -7.08
N LEU A 126 -4.20 4.65 -8.17
CA LEU A 126 -4.25 3.39 -8.92
C LEU A 126 -2.86 2.96 -9.46
N ILE A 127 -1.98 3.92 -9.76
CA ILE A 127 -0.66 3.66 -10.34
C ILE A 127 0.51 3.95 -9.38
N LYS A 128 0.31 4.83 -8.39
CA LYS A 128 1.37 5.18 -7.41
C LYS A 128 1.27 4.42 -6.10
N ASN A 129 0.08 4.04 -5.65
CA ASN A 129 -0.11 3.34 -4.37
C ASN A 129 -0.04 1.82 -4.59
N PRO A 130 0.82 1.06 -3.88
CA PRO A 130 0.84 -0.40 -3.92
C PRO A 130 -0.52 -1.07 -3.64
N ALA A 131 -1.38 -0.45 -2.85
CA ALA A 131 -2.73 -0.95 -2.61
C ALA A 131 -3.74 -0.57 -3.70
N GLY A 132 -3.37 0.25 -4.68
CA GLY A 132 -4.22 0.71 -5.79
C GLY A 132 -5.36 1.66 -5.40
N THR A 133 -5.36 2.16 -4.16
CA THR A 133 -6.40 3.04 -3.59
C THR A 133 -5.80 4.06 -2.64
#